data_AF-A0A800MSC6-F1
#
_entry.id   AF-A0A800MSC6-F1
#
_cell.length_a   1.000
_cell.length_b   1.000
_cell.length_c   1.000
_cell.angle_alpha   90.00
_cell.angle_beta   90.00
_cell.angle_gamma   90.00
#
_symmetry.space_group_name_H-M   'P 1'
#
loop_
_entity.id
_entity.type
_entity.pdbx_description
1 polymer ?
#
loop_
_entity_poly.entity_id
_entity_poly.type
_entity_poly.pdbx_seq_one_letter_code
_entity_poly.pdbx_strand_id
1 'polypeptide(L)'
;MRKVKTDAADAYHLCELFYKEDLEPYKKRGIHLLNLRKLTRQQENLAEITAKTKIQLHTLLDQVFPEYRGVFGSFYSKVSLLTLLEFPTSEAVLSASEIDITERYVKAVQSFGQQKKQRN
;
A
#
# COMPACT_ATOMS: atom_id res chain seq x y z
N MET A 1 38.65 50.52 -6.65
CA MET A 1 39.42 49.45 -7.34
C MET A 1 38.43 48.38 -7.81
N ARG A 2 38.01 48.39 -9.07
CA ARG A 2 37.05 47.40 -9.59
C ARG A 2 37.76 46.06 -9.74
N LYS A 3 37.26 45.00 -9.08
CA LYS A 3 37.73 43.63 -9.30
C LYS A 3 37.59 43.31 -10.79
N VAL A 4 38.72 43.06 -11.45
CA VAL A 4 38.77 42.67 -12.86
C VAL A 4 38.06 41.33 -13.02
N LYS A 5 37.37 41.15 -14.15
CA LYS A 5 36.62 39.94 -14.48
C LYS A 5 37.56 38.73 -14.41
N THR A 6 37.26 37.79 -13.52
CA THR A 6 38.02 36.55 -13.29
C THR A 6 37.78 35.49 -14.38
N ASP A 7 37.08 35.83 -15.45
CA ASP A 7 36.59 34.94 -16.50
C ASP A 7 37.69 34.06 -17.13
N ALA A 8 38.88 34.64 -17.39
CA ALA A 8 40.00 33.89 -17.97
C ALA A 8 40.62 32.88 -16.98
N ALA A 9 40.69 33.24 -15.69
CA ALA A 9 41.18 32.35 -14.66
C ALA A 9 40.15 31.26 -14.35
N ASP A 10 38.86 31.62 -14.32
CA ASP A 10 37.75 30.68 -14.11
C ASP A 10 37.67 29.67 -15.27
N ALA A 11 37.85 30.12 -16.52
CA ALA A 11 37.93 29.26 -17.70
C ALA A 11 39.12 28.29 -17.64
N TYR A 12 40.29 28.76 -17.20
CA TYR A 12 41.46 27.92 -17.03
C TYR A 12 41.24 26.83 -15.96
N HIS A 13 40.68 27.20 -14.80
CA HIS A 13 40.36 26.25 -13.73
C HIS A 13 39.29 25.24 -14.15
N LEU A 14 38.28 25.66 -14.92
CA LEU A 14 37.29 24.74 -15.50
C LEU A 14 37.95 23.75 -16.46
N CYS A 15 38.78 24.23 -17.39
CA CYS A 15 39.52 23.36 -18.31
C CYS A 15 40.41 22.37 -17.57
N GLU A 16 41.09 22.81 -16.50
CA GLU A 16 41.95 21.95 -15.68
C GLU A 16 41.14 20.87 -14.93
N LEU A 17 39.98 21.23 -14.37
CA LEU A 17 39.07 20.31 -13.71
C LEU A 17 38.54 19.24 -14.69
N PHE A 18 38.06 19.67 -15.87
CA PHE A 18 37.55 18.78 -16.92
C PHE A 18 38.62 17.89 -17.56
N TYR A 19 39.89 18.30 -17.51
CA TYR A 19 41.00 17.54 -18.11
C TYR A 19 41.64 16.56 -17.12
N LYS A 20 41.58 16.83 -15.82
CA LYS A 20 42.19 15.99 -14.77
C LYS A 20 41.23 14.99 -14.12
N GLU A 21 39.93 15.25 -14.14
CA GLU A 21 38.91 14.35 -13.60
C GLU A 21 38.04 13.75 -14.71
N ASP A 22 37.89 12.42 -14.71
CA ASP A 22 36.84 11.74 -15.47
C ASP A 22 35.48 12.04 -14.81
N LEU A 23 34.88 13.17 -15.18
CA LEU A 23 33.60 13.62 -14.64
C LEU A 23 32.46 12.72 -15.16
N GLU A 24 31.94 11.83 -14.32
CA GLU A 24 30.70 11.13 -14.64
C GLU A 24 29.52 12.13 -14.69
N PRO A 25 28.62 12.05 -15.69
CA PRO A 25 27.45 12.90 -15.75
C PRO A 25 26.57 12.72 -14.50
N TYR A 26 26.43 13.77 -13.69
CA TYR A 26 25.57 13.75 -12.50
C TYR A 26 24.09 13.63 -12.89
N LYS A 27 23.62 12.41 -13.15
CA LYS A 27 22.24 12.08 -13.57
C LYS A 27 21.38 11.50 -12.44
N LYS A 28 21.66 11.81 -11.17
CA LYS A 28 20.82 11.33 -10.04
C LYS A 28 19.35 11.76 -10.16
N ARG A 29 19.08 12.93 -10.75
CA ARG A 29 17.72 13.48 -10.90
C ARG A 29 16.84 12.69 -11.88
N GLY A 30 17.41 12.12 -12.94
CA GLY A 30 16.65 11.34 -13.93
C GLY A 30 16.12 10.02 -13.37
N ILE A 31 16.94 9.32 -12.57
CA ILE A 31 16.56 8.05 -11.93
C ILE A 31 15.48 8.29 -10.88
N HIS A 32 15.61 9.34 -10.06
CA HIS A 32 14.59 9.66 -9.05
C HIS A 32 13.23 10.00 -9.68
N LEU A 33 13.21 10.77 -10.76
CA LEU A 33 11.98 11.12 -11.48
C LEU A 33 11.35 9.88 -12.15
N LEU A 34 12.16 8.99 -12.71
CA LEU A 34 11.68 7.72 -13.27
C LEU A 34 11.08 6.81 -12.19
N ASN A 35 11.73 6.71 -11.03
CA ASN A 35 11.24 5.95 -9.90
C ASN A 35 9.92 6.53 -9.37
N LEU A 36 9.81 7.86 -9.28
CA LEU A 36 8.58 8.52 -8.87
C LEU A 36 7.43 8.19 -9.83
N ARG A 37 7.66 8.32 -11.14
CA ARG A 37 6.67 7.96 -12.16
C ARG A 37 6.25 6.48 -12.06
N LYS A 38 7.20 5.58 -11.81
CA LYS A 38 6.93 4.16 -11.61
C LYS A 38 6.04 3.94 -10.38
N LEU A 39 6.35 4.60 -9.26
CA LEU A 39 5.56 4.51 -8.04
C LEU A 39 4.14 5.03 -8.22
N THR A 40 3.94 6.16 -8.92
CA THR A 40 2.60 6.71 -9.18
C THR A 40 1.76 5.72 -9.99
N ARG A 41 2.32 5.16 -11.07
CA ARG A 41 1.61 4.14 -11.87
C ARG A 41 1.35 2.86 -11.06
N GLN A 42 2.28 2.46 -10.20
CA GLN A 42 2.06 1.32 -9.29
C GLN A 42 0.91 1.59 -8.32
N GLN A 43 0.81 2.79 -7.77
CA GLN A 43 -0.28 3.18 -6.90
C GLN A 43 -1.63 3.13 -7.61
N GLU A 44 -1.72 3.66 -8.84
CA GLU A 44 -2.93 3.59 -9.67
C GLU A 44 -3.33 2.14 -9.94
N ASN A 45 -2.37 1.30 -10.34
CA ASN A 45 -2.61 -0.13 -10.54
C ASN A 45 -3.12 -0.84 -9.28
N LEU A 46 -2.51 -0.55 -8.11
CA LEU A 46 -2.93 -1.13 -6.83
C LEU A 46 -4.34 -0.67 -6.45
N ALA A 47 -4.69 0.58 -6.72
CA ALA A 47 -6.03 1.10 -6.49
C ALA A 47 -7.06 0.39 -7.37
N GLU A 48 -6.73 0.19 -8.66
CA GLU A 48 -7.59 -0.55 -9.60
C GLU A 48 -7.77 -2.01 -9.19
N ILE A 49 -6.68 -2.71 -8.84
CA ILE A 49 -6.72 -4.09 -8.34
C ILE A 49 -7.59 -4.16 -7.09
N THR A 50 -7.40 -3.23 -6.14
CA THR A 50 -8.20 -3.20 -4.90
C THR A 50 -9.68 -3.01 -5.20
N ALA A 51 -10.04 -2.11 -6.11
CA ALA A 51 -11.43 -1.90 -6.50
C ALA A 51 -12.03 -3.16 -7.16
N LYS A 52 -11.29 -3.81 -8.07
CA LYS A 52 -11.71 -5.05 -8.72
C LYS A 52 -11.90 -6.19 -7.73
N THR A 53 -10.94 -6.41 -6.83
CA THR A 53 -11.02 -7.46 -5.81
C THR A 53 -12.19 -7.24 -4.86
N LYS A 54 -12.52 -6.00 -4.51
CA LYS A 54 -13.71 -5.67 -3.72
C LYS A 54 -15.00 -6.08 -4.43
N ILE A 55 -15.12 -5.75 -5.71
CA ILE A 55 -16.28 -6.12 -6.52
C ILE A 55 -16.37 -7.64 -6.64
N GLN A 56 -15.25 -8.32 -6.96
CA GLN A 56 -15.21 -9.78 -7.06
C GLN A 56 -15.60 -10.47 -5.76
N LEU A 57 -15.07 -10.00 -4.62
CA LEU A 57 -15.46 -10.52 -3.31
C LEU A 57 -16.96 -10.33 -3.07
N HIS A 58 -17.51 -9.14 -3.35
CA HIS A 58 -18.94 -8.89 -3.21
C HIS A 58 -19.78 -9.82 -4.07
N THR A 59 -19.43 -10.00 -5.36
CA THR A 59 -20.16 -10.87 -6.28
C THR A 59 -20.11 -12.33 -5.84
N LEU A 60 -18.94 -12.84 -5.41
CA LEU A 60 -18.83 -14.21 -4.93
C LEU A 60 -19.66 -14.41 -3.66
N LEU A 61 -19.66 -13.44 -2.77
CA LEU A 61 -20.38 -13.52 -1.50
C LEU A 61 -21.90 -13.44 -1.72
N ASP A 62 -22.37 -12.63 -2.68
CA ASP A 62 -23.78 -12.65 -3.09
C ASP A 62 -24.22 -14.02 -3.64
N GLN A 63 -23.31 -14.76 -4.30
CA GLN A 63 -23.59 -16.08 -4.85
C GLN A 63 -23.64 -17.18 -3.79
N VAL A 64 -22.76 -17.15 -2.79
CA VAL A 64 -22.60 -18.24 -1.81
C VAL A 64 -23.24 -17.94 -0.45
N PHE A 65 -23.39 -16.67 -0.08
CA PHE A 65 -23.88 -16.28 1.24
C PHE A 65 -24.51 -14.87 1.28
N PRO A 66 -25.65 -14.65 0.61
CA PRO A 66 -26.28 -13.33 0.45
C PRO A 66 -26.71 -12.68 1.79
N GLU A 67 -27.08 -13.50 2.79
CA GLU A 67 -27.52 -13.04 4.12
C GLU A 67 -26.40 -12.34 4.92
N TYR A 68 -25.13 -12.57 4.57
CA TYR A 68 -23.98 -11.97 5.27
C TYR A 68 -23.94 -10.44 5.17
N ARG A 69 -24.60 -9.87 4.15
CA ARG A 69 -24.60 -8.43 3.86
C ARG A 69 -25.16 -7.57 5.01
N GLY A 70 -26.07 -8.13 5.82
CA GLY A 70 -26.72 -7.44 6.93
C GLY A 70 -26.06 -7.66 8.30
N VAL A 71 -25.12 -8.61 8.41
CA VAL A 71 -24.58 -9.07 9.71
C VAL A 71 -23.57 -8.08 10.30
N PHE A 72 -22.80 -7.40 9.45
CA PHE A 72 -21.75 -6.47 9.88
C PHE A 72 -22.02 -5.04 9.40
N GLY A 73 -21.88 -4.05 10.28
CA GLY A 73 -22.00 -2.63 9.91
C GLY A 73 -20.92 -2.14 8.92
N SER A 74 -19.83 -2.90 8.76
CA SER A 74 -18.84 -2.67 7.70
C SER A 74 -18.34 -3.99 7.15
N PHE A 75 -18.64 -4.23 5.86
CA PHE A 75 -18.32 -5.45 5.13
C PHE A 75 -16.82 -5.73 5.06
N TYR A 76 -16.01 -4.70 4.85
CA TYR A 76 -14.55 -4.81 4.77
C TYR A 76 -13.85 -4.59 6.12
N SER A 77 -14.58 -4.66 7.23
CA SER A 77 -13.95 -4.63 8.54
C SER A 77 -13.06 -5.86 8.73
N LYS A 78 -11.96 -5.68 9.46
CA LYS A 78 -11.02 -6.78 9.71
C LYS A 78 -11.69 -7.97 10.40
N VAL A 79 -12.64 -7.69 11.30
CA VAL A 79 -13.41 -8.72 12.00
C VAL A 79 -14.30 -9.48 11.03
N SER A 80 -15.04 -8.79 10.16
CA SER A 80 -15.84 -9.41 9.08
C SER A 80 -14.98 -10.33 8.20
N LEU A 81 -13.86 -9.83 7.67
CA LEU A 81 -12.99 -10.62 6.81
C LEU A 81 -12.38 -11.85 7.51
N LEU A 82 -12.03 -11.73 8.80
CA LEU A 82 -11.54 -12.86 9.58
C LEU A 82 -12.63 -13.91 9.84
N THR A 83 -13.84 -13.47 10.15
CA THR A 83 -14.99 -14.36 10.32
C THR A 83 -15.31 -15.10 9.01
N LEU A 84 -15.26 -14.40 7.87
CA LEU A 84 -15.49 -15.00 6.56
C LEU A 84 -14.39 -15.99 6.15
N LEU A 85 -13.14 -15.76 6.56
CA LEU A 85 -12.05 -16.70 6.31
C LEU A 85 -12.27 -18.04 7.02
N GLU A 86 -12.89 -17.99 8.20
CA GLU A 86 -13.15 -19.15 9.04
C GLU A 86 -14.47 -19.84 8.68
N PHE A 87 -15.47 -19.05 8.27
CA PHE A 87 -16.78 -19.53 7.84
C PHE A 87 -17.14 -18.94 6.45
N PRO A 88 -16.61 -19.54 5.36
CA PRO A 88 -16.80 -19.01 4.01
C PRO A 88 -18.18 -19.31 3.41
N THR A 89 -18.93 -20.29 3.95
CA THR A 89 -20.22 -20.73 3.44
C THR A 89 -21.30 -20.72 4.52
N SER A 90 -22.56 -20.56 4.11
CA SER A 90 -23.71 -20.58 5.03
C SER A 90 -23.81 -21.90 5.81
N GLU A 91 -23.42 -23.03 5.22
CA GLU A 91 -23.41 -24.33 5.89
C GLU A 91 -22.38 -24.39 7.01
N ALA A 92 -21.19 -23.80 6.81
CA ALA A 92 -20.17 -23.75 7.84
C ALA A 92 -20.63 -22.95 9.07
N VAL A 93 -21.37 -21.85 8.84
CA VAL A 93 -21.99 -21.06 9.92
C VAL A 93 -23.08 -21.87 10.63
N LEU A 94 -23.93 -22.58 9.90
CA LEU A 94 -25.00 -23.41 10.50
C LEU A 94 -24.47 -24.62 11.28
N SER A 95 -23.32 -25.16 10.88
CA SER A 95 -22.65 -26.26 11.57
C SER A 95 -21.91 -25.83 12.84
N ALA A 96 -21.60 -24.54 12.97
CA ALA A 96 -20.89 -23.98 14.10
C ALA A 96 -21.86 -23.64 15.25
N SER A 97 -21.44 -23.90 16.49
CA SER A 97 -22.22 -23.48 17.65
C SER A 97 -22.16 -21.96 17.83
N GLU A 98 -23.22 -21.37 18.36
CA GLU A 98 -23.28 -19.94 18.69
C GLU A 98 -22.14 -19.51 19.64
N ILE A 99 -21.71 -20.43 20.50
CA ILE A 99 -20.58 -20.24 21.43
C ILE A 99 -19.25 -20.15 20.65
N ASP A 100 -19.05 -20.98 19.62
CA ASP A 100 -17.83 -20.99 18.82
C ASP A 100 -17.71 -19.70 17.99
N ILE A 101 -18.84 -19.24 17.42
CA ILE A 101 -18.90 -18.01 16.62
C ILE A 101 -18.58 -16.79 17.50
N THR A 102 -19.16 -16.72 18.70
CA THR A 102 -18.92 -15.60 19.63
C THR A 102 -17.51 -15.61 20.20
N GLU A 103 -16.96 -16.76 20.55
CA GLU A 103 -15.56 -16.87 21.00
C GLU A 103 -14.59 -16.42 19.90
N ARG A 104 -14.86 -16.80 18.65
CA ARG A 104 -14.03 -16.43 17.51
C ARG A 104 -14.14 -14.95 17.16
N TYR A 105 -15.34 -14.40 17.23
CA TYR A 105 -15.56 -12.97 17.09
C TYR A 105 -14.78 -12.18 18.17
N VAL A 106 -14.82 -12.62 19.43
CA VAL A 106 -14.05 -12.01 20.52
C VAL A 106 -12.55 -12.08 20.25
N LYS A 107 -12.02 -13.21 19.78
CA LYS A 107 -10.60 -13.35 19.37
C LYS A 107 -10.24 -12.38 18.24
N ALA A 108 -11.10 -12.25 17.23
CA ALA A 108 -10.90 -11.33 16.11
C ALA A 108 -10.88 -9.86 16.58
N VAL A 109 -11.78 -9.48 17.50
CA VAL A 109 -11.82 -8.13 18.11
C VAL A 109 -10.58 -7.87 18.99
N GLN A 110 -10.12 -8.84 19.78
CA GLN A 110 -8.92 -8.70 20.60
C GLN A 110 -7.66 -8.50 19.74
N SER A 111 -7.56 -9.21 18.61
CA SER A 111 -6.45 -9.02 17.65
C SER A 111 -6.43 -7.61 17.02
N PHE A 112 -7.60 -6.96 16.92
CA PHE A 112 -7.72 -5.58 16.47
C PHE A 112 -7.26 -4.59 17.54
N GLY A 113 -7.57 -4.87 18.82
CA GLY A 113 -7.11 -4.06 19.97
C GLY A 113 -5.59 -4.00 20.09
N GLN A 114 -4.88 -5.09 19.79
CA GLN A 114 -3.41 -5.12 19.89
C GLN A 114 -2.70 -4.30 18.81
N GLN A 115 -3.28 -4.20 17.60
CA GLN A 115 -2.69 -3.40 16.51
C GLN A 115 -2.82 -1.88 16.71
N LYS A 116 -3.80 -1.41 17.50
CA LYS A 116 -3.86 0.01 17.91
C LYS A 116 -2.80 0.37 18.94
N LYS A 117 -2.38 -0.57 19.78
CA LYS A 117 -1.39 -0.33 20.85
C LYS A 117 0.04 -0.19 20.34
N GLN A 118 0.32 -0.67 19.12
CA GLN A 118 1.66 -0.60 18.51
C GLN A 118 1.81 0.56 17.51
N ARG A 119 0.77 1.40 17.39
CA ARG A 119 0.71 2.54 16.49
C ARG A 119 0.66 3.90 17.21
N ASN A 120 0.76 3.91 18.54
CA ASN A 120 0.91 5.08 19.40
C ASN A 120 2.30 5.09 20.04
#